data_AF-A0A3D0GZX7-F1
#
_entry.id   AF-A0A3D0GZX7-F1
#
_cell.length_a   1.000
_cell.length_b   1.000
_cell.length_c   1.000
_cell.angle_alpha   90.00
_cell.angle_beta   90.00
_cell.angle_gamma   90.00
#
_symmetry.space_group_name_H-M   'P 1'
#
loop_
_entity.id
_entity.type
_entity.pdbx_description
1 polymer ?
#
loop_
_entity_poly.entity_id
_entity_poly.type
_entity_poly.pdbx_seq_one_letter_code
_entity_poly.pdbx_strand_id
1 'polypeptide(L)'
;MMKKAFVTKEKIEEIVKDYPTPFHIYDEKGIRENAKRLKEAFSWNKGYKEFFAVKATPNPSLISILKEYGCGVDCSSLTELM
;
A
#
# COMPACT_ATOMS: atom_id res chain seq x y z
N MET A 1 -18.66 -6.17 6.35
CA MET A 1 -17.56 -6.48 7.28
C MET A 1 -17.32 -5.27 8.18
N MET A 2 -17.05 -5.51 9.46
CA MET A 2 -16.71 -4.45 10.42
C MET A 2 -15.28 -3.97 10.15
N LYS A 3 -15.06 -2.67 9.95
CA LYS A 3 -13.71 -2.09 9.79
C LYS A 3 -13.01 -2.14 11.14
N LYS A 4 -11.90 -2.86 11.24
CA LYS A 4 -11.08 -2.96 12.45
C LYS A 4 -9.75 -2.25 12.21
N ALA A 5 -9.34 -1.39 13.13
CA ALA A 5 -8.02 -0.76 13.08
C ALA A 5 -6.93 -1.83 13.25
N PHE A 6 -5.82 -1.70 12.51
CA PHE A 6 -4.67 -2.60 12.61
C PHE A 6 -3.75 -2.27 13.80
N VAL A 7 -3.93 -1.10 14.41
CA VAL A 7 -3.21 -0.63 15.60
C VAL A 7 -4.17 -0.41 16.76
N THR A 8 -3.66 -0.56 17.99
CA THR A 8 -4.41 -0.26 19.21
C THR A 8 -4.18 1.19 19.66
N LYS A 9 -5.02 1.68 20.57
CA LYS A 9 -4.88 3.01 21.14
C LYS A 9 -3.56 3.16 21.89
N GLU A 10 -3.21 2.17 22.70
CA GLU A 10 -1.99 2.16 23.52
C GLU A 10 -0.76 2.25 22.62
N LYS A 11 -0.75 1.55 21.47
CA LYS A 11 0.38 1.62 20.55
C LYS A 11 0.52 3.00 19.90
N ILE A 12 -0.59 3.66 19.58
CA ILE A 12 -0.57 5.03 19.07
C ILE A 12 -0.04 6.00 20.13
N GLU A 13 -0.45 5.87 21.40
CA GLU A 13 0.04 6.70 22.50
C GLU A 13 1.55 6.54 22.73
N GLU A 14 2.13 5.36 22.46
CA GLU A 14 3.58 5.16 22.44
C GLU A 14 4.24 5.89 21.26
N ILE A 15 3.73 5.69 20.04
CA ILE A 15 4.31 6.27 18.82
C ILE A 15 4.33 7.81 18.90
N VAL A 16 3.29 8.43 19.46
CA VAL A 16 3.17 9.89 19.59
C VAL A 16 4.29 10.51 20.45
N LYS A 17 4.91 9.74 21.34
CA LYS A 17 6.04 10.21 22.15
C LYS A 17 7.29 10.48 21.30
N ASP A 18 7.50 9.68 20.26
CA ASP A 18 8.64 9.79 19.34
C ASP A 18 8.28 10.61 18.08
N TYR A 19 7.03 10.50 17.62
CA TYR A 19 6.52 11.14 16.40
C TYR A 19 5.25 11.94 16.71
N PRO A 20 5.35 13.25 17.01
CA PRO A 20 4.20 14.07 17.35
C PRO A 20 3.24 14.19 16.16
N THR A 21 1.95 14.35 16.45
CA THR A 21 0.91 14.49 15.43
C THR A 21 1.04 15.79 14.63
N PRO A 22 0.59 15.83 13.35
CA PRO A 22 -0.09 14.75 12.62
C PRO A 22 0.87 13.79 11.89
N PHE A 23 0.49 12.52 11.81
CA PHE A 23 1.16 11.52 10.97
C PHE A 23 0.16 10.55 10.34
N HIS A 24 0.60 9.90 9.26
CA HIS A 24 -0.07 8.72 8.70
C HIS A 24 0.69 7.46 9.11
N ILE A 25 -0.04 6.39 9.40
CA ILE A 25 0.52 5.05 9.64
C ILE A 25 -0.03 4.08 8.60
N TYR A 26 0.86 3.28 8.01
CA TYR A 26 0.53 2.31 6.97
C TYR A 26 0.74 0.89 7.50
N ASP A 27 -0.20 0.00 7.16
CA ASP A 27 -0.10 -1.43 7.47
C ASP A 27 0.59 -2.17 6.30
N GLU A 28 1.91 -2.33 6.38
CA GLU A 28 2.66 -3.05 5.35
C GLU A 28 2.12 -4.47 5.14
N LYS A 29 1.77 -5.17 6.22
CA LYS A 29 1.23 -6.54 6.14
C LYS A 29 -0.08 -6.55 5.35
N GLY A 30 -1.01 -5.65 5.67
CA GLY A 30 -2.28 -5.52 4.95
C GLY A 30 -2.08 -5.17 3.47
N ILE A 31 -1.13 -4.30 3.14
CA ILE A 31 -0.79 -3.94 1.75
C ILE A 31 -0.28 -5.17 0.98
N ARG A 32 0.66 -5.91 1.57
CA ARG A 32 1.23 -7.15 1.01
C ARG A 32 0.17 -8.23 0.78
N GLU A 33 -0.71 -8.44 1.76
CA GLU A 33 -1.82 -9.40 1.67
C GLU A 33 -2.81 -9.03 0.55
N ASN A 34 -3.12 -7.74 0.41
CA ASN A 34 -3.99 -7.26 -0.67
C ASN A 34 -3.36 -7.45 -2.06
N ALA A 35 -2.07 -7.10 -2.22
CA ALA A 35 -1.34 -7.30 -3.48
C ALA A 35 -1.27 -8.79 -3.86
N LYS A 36 -0.98 -9.66 -2.88
CA LYS A 36 -0.99 -11.11 -3.07
C LYS A 36 -2.37 -11.62 -3.49
N ARG A 37 -3.44 -11.23 -2.78
CA ARG A 37 -4.81 -11.67 -3.07
C ARG A 37 -5.24 -11.30 -4.49
N LEU A 38 -4.88 -10.10 -4.95
CA LEU A 38 -5.20 -9.65 -6.30
C LEU A 38 -4.44 -10.46 -7.36
N LYS A 39 -3.13 -10.65 -7.17
CA LYS A 39 -2.30 -11.48 -8.05
C LYS A 39 -2.81 -12.91 -8.18
N GLU A 40 -3.21 -13.52 -7.06
CA GLU A 40 -3.77 -14.88 -7.04
C GLU A 40 -5.12 -14.96 -7.75
N ALA A 41 -6.00 -13.97 -7.57
CA ALA A 41 -7.31 -13.91 -8.21
C ALA A 41 -7.24 -13.89 -9.76
N PHE A 42 -6.17 -13.32 -10.32
CA PHE A 42 -5.95 -13.24 -11.77
C PHE A 42 -4.90 -14.23 -12.30
N SER A 43 -4.45 -15.18 -11.48
CA SER A 43 -3.43 -16.18 -11.84
C SER A 43 -3.79 -17.06 -13.05
N TRP A 44 -5.08 -17.16 -13.39
CA TRP A 44 -5.56 -17.86 -14.58
C TRP A 44 -5.22 -17.14 -15.90
N ASN A 45 -4.95 -15.84 -15.87
CA ASN A 45 -4.58 -15.05 -17.05
C ASN A 45 -3.06 -14.87 -17.13
N LYS A 46 -2.41 -15.61 -18.02
CA LYS A 46 -0.94 -15.58 -18.22
C LYS A 46 -0.39 -14.18 -18.56
N GLY A 47 -1.20 -13.31 -19.16
CA GLY A 47 -0.79 -11.96 -19.55
C GLY A 47 -1.17 -10.88 -18.53
N TYR A 48 -1.80 -11.25 -17.42
CA TYR A 48 -2.23 -10.27 -16.43
C TYR A 48 -1.03 -9.60 -15.76
N LYS A 49 -1.11 -8.27 -15.67
CA LYS A 49 -0.21 -7.43 -14.88
C LYS A 49 -1.03 -6.34 -14.23
N GLU A 50 -0.91 -6.24 -12.92
CA GLU A 50 -1.52 -5.14 -12.16
C GLU A 50 -0.70 -3.86 -12.32
N PHE A 51 -1.38 -2.72 -12.47
CA PHE A 51 -0.77 -1.39 -12.48
C PHE A 51 -1.37 -0.56 -11.35
N PHE A 52 -0.57 -0.30 -10.30
CA PHE A 52 -1.04 0.46 -9.15
C PHE A 52 -1.26 1.93 -9.51
N ALA A 53 -2.46 2.44 -9.27
CA ALA A 53 -2.82 3.83 -9.46
C ALA A 53 -2.09 4.74 -8.45
N VAL A 54 -1.00 5.39 -8.87
CA VAL A 54 -0.12 6.19 -7.99
C VAL A 54 -0.86 7.32 -7.29
N LYS A 55 -1.83 7.93 -7.98
CA LYS A 55 -2.73 8.97 -7.45
C LYS A 55 -3.41 8.60 -6.13
N ALA A 56 -3.59 7.30 -5.86
CA ALA A 56 -4.21 6.83 -4.63
C ALA A 56 -3.29 6.99 -3.42
N THR A 57 -1.98 6.73 -3.57
CA THR A 57 -0.97 6.95 -2.53
C THR A 57 0.43 7.00 -3.16
N PRO A 58 0.97 8.20 -3.45
CA PRO A 58 2.25 8.37 -4.16
C PRO A 58 3.49 8.18 -3.26
N ASN A 59 3.37 7.38 -2.20
CA ASN A 59 4.47 7.13 -1.26
C ASN A 59 5.47 6.13 -1.86
N PRO A 60 6.74 6.51 -2.11
CA PRO A 60 7.73 5.63 -2.75
C PRO A 60 7.99 4.31 -2.02
N SER A 61 7.89 4.30 -0.68
CA SER A 61 8.07 3.08 0.12
C SER A 61 6.96 2.07 -0.15
N LEU A 62 5.71 2.53 -0.31
CA LEU A 62 4.59 1.65 -0.64
C LEU A 62 4.64 1.15 -2.07
N ILE A 63 5.04 2.03 -3.02
CA ILE A 63 5.25 1.66 -4.41
C ILE A 63 6.36 0.59 -4.52
N SER A 64 7.42 0.72 -3.72
CA SER A 64 8.50 -0.28 -3.66
C SER A 64 8.01 -1.64 -3.18
N ILE A 65 7.17 -1.67 -2.14
CA ILE A 65 6.51 -2.91 -1.68
C ILE A 65 5.68 -3.53 -2.80
N LEU A 66 4.86 -2.75 -3.51
CA LEU A 66 4.02 -3.27 -4.60
C LEU A 66 4.84 -3.77 -5.79
N LYS A 67 5.98 -3.16 -6.07
CA LYS A 67 6.93 -3.60 -7.10
C LYS A 67 7.48 -4.99 -6.80
N GLU A 68 7.69 -5.36 -5.53
CA GLU A 68 8.09 -6.73 -5.13
C GLU A 68 7.04 -7.79 -5.53
N TYR A 69 5.77 -7.42 -5.67
CA TYR A 69 4.70 -8.32 -6.13
C TYR A 69 4.59 -8.40 -7.66
N GLY A 70 5.36 -7.58 -8.38
CA GLY A 70 5.37 -7.50 -9.85
C GLY A 70 4.41 -6.45 -10.43
N CYS A 71 3.84 -5.58 -9.59
CA CYS A 71 2.98 -4.49 -10.07
C CYS A 71 3.78 -3.49 -10.90
N GLY A 72 3.17 -2.99 -11.98
CA GLY A 72 3.53 -1.73 -12.60
C GLY A 72 2.88 -0.55 -11.88
N VAL A 73 2.97 0.63 -12.48
CA VAL A 73 2.33 1.86 -11.99
C VAL A 73 1.46 2.49 -13.09
N ASP A 74 0.28 2.96 -12.69
CA ASP A 74 -0.59 3.82 -13.49
C ASP A 74 -0.40 5.26 -13.01
N CYS A 75 0.25 6.08 -13.83
CA CYS A 75 0.61 7.46 -13.55
C CYS A 75 -0.26 8.41 -14.38
N SER A 76 -0.83 9.42 -13.73
CA SER A 76 -1.74 10.42 -14.33
C SER A 76 -1.09 11.79 -14.53
N SER A 77 0.18 11.95 -14.17
CA SER A 77 0.97 13.16 -14.40
C SER A 77 2.45 12.84 -14.61
N LEU A 78 3.20 13.79 -15.16
CA LEU A 78 4.64 13.66 -15.34
C LEU A 78 5.36 13.49 -13.98
N THR A 79 4.91 14.20 -12.95
CA THR A 79 5.46 14.10 -11.59
C THR A 79 5.31 12.70 -10.98
N GLU A 80 4.25 11.98 -11.30
CA GLU A 80 4.06 10.60 -10.84
C GLU A 80 4.90 9.59 -11.63
N LEU A 81 5.36 9.95 -12.84
CA LEU A 81 6.15 9.09 -13.72
C LEU A 81 7.66 9.18 -13.45
N MET A 82 8.13 10.36 -13.05
CA MET A 82 9.54 10.66 -12.75
C MET A 82 9.99 10.09 -11.40
#